data_AF-A0AAD5VK63-F1
#
_entry.id   AF-A0AAD5VK63-F1
#
_cell.length_a   1.000
_cell.length_b   1.000
_cell.length_c   1.000
_cell.angle_alpha   90.00
_cell.angle_beta   90.00
_cell.angle_gamma   90.00
#
_symmetry.space_group_name_H-M   'P 1'
#
loop_
_entity.id
_entity.type
_entity.pdbx_description
1 polymer ?
#
loop_
_entity_poly.entity_id
_entity_poly.type
_entity_poly.pdbx_seq_one_letter_code
_entity_poly.pdbx_strand_id
1 'polypeptide(L)'
;MPIAFTNDKKHDLQACTMCPPNKLGTLKRPDNGLMALHSLDGLPAAEIVNAIGIKGNLQVCSRGKQFIMVIDRFLIRVCFGLEGHCFWIPSSMYDVITSSRPLWPFQWSISHGPASYIEPLEFTKSLAEWRKSRIRLRDNDPLWLSIKSNQKVFNGYGAQETNDMITNVGLHPLLPVRLLCLDETLWKDFEREVVIYQQRRVDLVLKKGSRLSSTSGARPFEFKRNAHKQFMSYVTVYRRETFKASQEFLDMANARGLGNPAATITGARSATVIPGTPLYKKQPKAFPTSVAKCCTNVELDVYVIKFKKVGTRSWHKVYTPFVAQCNLDWPIVIESISCVGIDAKSEHNKTTLGPYSFQVFVSALWTDVKVKKIPTGRRATEYSDGQSVRKRPLADEIRKTGPRVPNKRRRHHFLCNDNILVEDIYLDNSSDDDGN
;
A
#
# COMPACT_ATOMS: atom_id res chain seq x y z
N MET A 1 48.83 -16.09 9.20
CA MET A 1 48.70 -17.08 8.09
C MET A 1 47.49 -16.68 7.26
N PRO A 2 47.60 -16.52 5.93
CA PRO A 2 46.44 -16.29 5.07
C PRO A 2 45.76 -17.63 4.74
N ILE A 3 44.44 -17.72 4.92
CA ILE A 3 43.64 -18.85 4.42
C ILE A 3 43.08 -18.43 3.06
N ALA A 4 43.57 -19.06 1.99
CA ALA A 4 43.02 -18.88 0.66
C ALA A 4 41.70 -19.64 0.55
N PHE A 5 40.63 -18.97 0.12
CA PHE A 5 39.37 -19.62 -0.25
C PHE A 5 39.36 -19.87 -1.76
N THR A 6 39.47 -21.13 -2.16
CA THR A 6 39.27 -21.55 -3.55
C THR A 6 37.80 -21.49 -3.90
N ASN A 7 37.51 -20.81 -5.01
CA ASN A 7 36.16 -20.51 -5.44
C ASN A 7 35.63 -21.61 -6.37
N ASP A 8 35.26 -22.77 -5.82
CA ASP A 8 34.73 -23.87 -6.62
C ASP A 8 33.67 -24.72 -5.88
N LYS A 9 32.42 -24.25 -5.89
CA LYS A 9 31.23 -25.06 -5.60
C LYS A 9 30.08 -24.67 -6.52
N LYS A 10 29.61 -25.61 -7.32
CA LYS A 10 28.31 -25.54 -7.98
C LYS A 10 27.21 -25.42 -6.92
N HIS A 11 26.25 -24.54 -7.12
CA HIS A 11 25.10 -24.43 -6.23
C HIS A 11 24.10 -25.55 -6.52
N ASP A 12 24.24 -26.68 -5.81
CA ASP A 12 23.16 -27.65 -5.69
C ASP A 12 21.97 -27.00 -4.96
N LEU A 13 20.81 -27.01 -5.62
CA LEU A 13 19.58 -26.43 -5.09
C LEU A 13 19.07 -27.28 -3.93
N GLN A 14 19.24 -26.78 -2.71
CA GLN A 14 18.83 -27.48 -1.49
C GLN A 14 17.30 -27.66 -1.47
N ALA A 15 16.86 -28.91 -1.58
CA ALA A 15 15.45 -29.25 -1.76
C ALA A 15 14.60 -28.92 -0.52
N CYS A 16 13.37 -28.42 -0.75
CA CYS A 16 12.44 -28.08 0.33
C CYS A 16 11.92 -29.36 1.02
N THR A 17 12.37 -29.61 2.24
CA THR A 17 12.05 -30.80 3.06
C THR A 17 10.58 -30.88 3.52
N MET A 18 9.76 -29.87 3.23
CA MET A 18 8.34 -29.80 3.59
C MET A 18 7.40 -30.38 2.50
N CYS A 19 7.93 -30.82 1.36
CA CYS A 19 7.15 -31.39 0.26
C CYS A 19 7.53 -32.86 0.00
N PRO A 20 6.56 -33.79 -0.12
CA PRO A 20 6.85 -35.14 -0.61
C PRO A 20 7.33 -35.09 -2.07
N PRO A 21 8.22 -36.02 -2.50
CA PRO A 21 8.81 -36.01 -3.84
C PRO A 21 7.81 -36.46 -4.91
N ASN A 22 6.91 -35.55 -5.31
CA ASN A 22 5.99 -35.77 -6.41
C ASN A 22 6.76 -35.80 -7.75
N LYS A 23 6.52 -36.87 -8.54
CA LYS A 23 7.05 -37.01 -9.90
C LYS A 23 6.51 -35.88 -10.79
N LEU A 24 7.37 -34.90 -11.09
CA LEU A 24 7.14 -33.92 -12.16
C LEU A 24 7.21 -34.63 -13.52
N GLY A 25 6.08 -35.23 -13.91
CA GLY A 25 5.88 -35.68 -15.29
C GLY A 25 6.02 -34.49 -16.24
N THR A 26 6.60 -34.73 -17.42
CA THR A 26 6.85 -33.70 -18.43
C THR A 26 5.54 -33.13 -18.97
N LEU A 27 5.12 -31.99 -18.42
CA LEU A 27 3.99 -31.19 -18.89
C LEU A 27 4.26 -30.73 -20.34
N LYS A 28 3.71 -31.48 -21.31
CA LYS A 28 3.67 -31.05 -22.71
C LYS A 28 2.94 -29.70 -22.79
N ARG A 29 3.53 -28.73 -23.50
CA ARG A 29 2.82 -27.49 -23.83
C ARG A 29 1.62 -27.82 -24.74
N PRO A 30 0.43 -27.26 -24.48
CA PRO A 30 -0.68 -27.32 -25.42
C PRO A 30 -0.52 -26.21 -26.46
N ASP A 31 0.22 -26.48 -27.54
CA ASP A 31 0.76 -25.45 -28.43
C ASP A 31 -0.28 -24.64 -29.24
N ASN A 32 -1.52 -25.15 -29.37
CA ASN A 32 -2.53 -24.58 -30.28
C ASN A 32 -3.52 -23.58 -29.65
N GLY A 33 -3.25 -23.06 -28.44
CA GLY A 33 -4.25 -22.33 -27.64
C GLY A 33 -4.21 -20.80 -27.61
N LEU A 34 -3.05 -20.15 -27.78
CA LEU A 34 -2.89 -18.73 -27.38
C LEU A 34 -3.45 -17.68 -28.37
N MET A 35 -3.62 -18.02 -29.65
CA MET A 35 -4.00 -17.07 -30.71
C MET A 35 -5.36 -16.38 -30.48
N ALA A 36 -6.25 -16.96 -29.68
CA ALA A 36 -7.61 -16.44 -29.44
C ALA A 36 -7.70 -15.33 -28.37
N LEU A 37 -6.61 -14.96 -27.69
CA LEU A 37 -6.66 -13.98 -26.60
C LEU A 37 -6.85 -12.53 -27.09
N HIS A 38 -6.35 -12.17 -28.26
CA HIS A 38 -6.51 -10.81 -28.80
C HIS A 38 -7.97 -10.47 -29.16
N SER A 39 -8.76 -11.47 -29.55
CA SER A 39 -10.21 -11.32 -29.81
C SER A 39 -11.07 -11.16 -28.55
N LEU A 40 -10.47 -11.14 -27.36
CA LEU A 40 -11.16 -10.92 -26.08
C LEU A 40 -11.01 -9.47 -25.57
N ASP A 41 -10.21 -8.63 -26.22
CA ASP A 41 -9.98 -7.26 -25.74
C ASP A 41 -11.26 -6.40 -25.87
N GLY A 42 -11.49 -5.52 -24.90
CA GLY A 42 -12.72 -4.74 -24.77
C GLY A 42 -13.98 -5.52 -24.33
N LEU A 43 -13.96 -6.85 -24.23
CA LEU A 43 -15.10 -7.63 -23.73
C LEU A 43 -15.32 -7.45 -22.22
N PRO A 44 -16.53 -7.71 -21.69
CA PRO A 44 -16.77 -7.78 -20.25
C PRO A 44 -15.85 -8.80 -19.57
N ALA A 45 -15.23 -8.44 -18.44
CA ALA A 45 -14.22 -9.26 -17.77
C ALA A 45 -14.69 -10.70 -17.43
N ALA A 46 -15.99 -10.92 -17.23
CA ALA A 46 -16.55 -12.26 -17.04
C ALA A 46 -16.48 -13.14 -18.31
N GLU A 47 -16.70 -12.55 -19.48
CA GLU A 47 -16.59 -13.24 -20.78
C GLU A 47 -15.13 -13.57 -21.10
N ILE A 48 -14.22 -12.63 -20.83
CA ILE A 48 -12.77 -12.84 -20.94
C ILE A 48 -12.33 -14.01 -20.05
N VAL A 49 -12.69 -14.00 -18.75
CA VAL A 49 -12.31 -15.07 -17.80
C VAL A 49 -12.92 -16.43 -18.19
N ASN A 50 -14.18 -16.45 -18.65
CA ASN A 50 -14.84 -17.67 -19.11
C ASN A 50 -14.16 -18.27 -20.35
N ALA A 51 -13.75 -17.43 -21.32
CA ALA A 51 -13.04 -17.87 -22.52
C ALA A 51 -11.63 -18.41 -22.22
N ILE A 52 -10.99 -17.99 -21.11
CA ILE A 52 -9.63 -18.43 -20.72
C ILE A 52 -9.61 -19.82 -20.04
N GLY A 53 -10.68 -20.25 -19.36
CA GLY A 53 -10.87 -21.63 -18.88
C GLY A 53 -9.91 -22.13 -17.76
N ILE A 54 -10.10 -21.68 -16.53
CA ILE A 54 -9.14 -21.73 -15.39
C ILE A 54 -9.45 -22.89 -14.37
N LYS A 55 -8.54 -23.88 -14.09
CA LYS A 55 -8.76 -25.18 -13.29
C LYS A 55 -7.47 -25.85 -12.60
N GLY A 56 -7.52 -26.89 -11.68
CA GLY A 56 -6.38 -27.63 -10.93
C GLY A 56 -6.64 -28.50 -9.58
N ASN A 57 -5.87 -28.36 -8.43
CA ASN A 57 -6.32 -28.37 -6.94
C ASN A 57 -6.07 -26.99 -6.17
N LEU A 58 -6.30 -26.51 -4.91
CA LEU A 58 -6.10 -25.00 -4.56
C LEU A 58 -4.73 -24.44 -3.99
N GLN A 59 -4.27 -23.18 -4.32
CA GLN A 59 -3.35 -22.29 -3.49
C GLN A 59 -3.78 -20.80 -3.25
N VAL A 60 -3.43 -20.26 -2.07
CA VAL A 60 -3.54 -18.83 -1.68
C VAL A 60 -2.28 -18.37 -0.92
N CYS A 61 -1.80 -17.15 -1.14
CA CYS A 61 -0.74 -16.50 -0.34
C CYS A 61 -0.93 -14.96 -0.26
N SER A 62 -0.13 -14.29 0.56
CA SER A 62 -0.15 -12.82 0.71
C SER A 62 1.25 -12.25 0.89
N ARG A 63 1.54 -11.08 0.31
CA ARG A 63 2.84 -10.41 0.38
C ARG A 63 2.64 -8.90 0.44
N GLY A 64 2.96 -8.30 1.59
CA GLY A 64 2.69 -6.88 1.85
C GLY A 64 1.21 -6.53 1.68
N LYS A 65 0.87 -5.61 0.76
CA LYS A 65 -0.52 -5.17 0.51
C LYS A 65 -1.29 -5.99 -0.53
N GLN A 66 -0.76 -7.15 -0.94
CA GLN A 66 -1.34 -7.96 -2.01
C GLN A 66 -1.77 -9.33 -1.52
N PHE A 67 -2.97 -9.73 -1.95
CA PHE A 67 -3.52 -11.07 -1.81
C PHE A 67 -3.42 -11.78 -3.16
N ILE A 68 -2.97 -13.04 -3.16
CA ILE A 68 -2.65 -13.77 -4.39
C ILE A 68 -3.29 -15.14 -4.35
N MET A 69 -3.97 -15.49 -5.44
CA MET A 69 -4.64 -16.77 -5.65
C MET A 69 -4.02 -17.38 -6.91
N VAL A 70 -3.50 -18.61 -6.78
CA VAL A 70 -2.73 -19.28 -7.84
C VAL A 70 -3.55 -20.47 -8.31
N ILE A 71 -3.97 -20.44 -9.57
CA ILE A 71 -4.87 -21.42 -10.17
C ILE A 71 -4.20 -22.11 -11.36
N ASP A 72 -3.45 -23.17 -11.10
CA ASP A 72 -2.61 -23.85 -12.10
C ASP A 72 -1.68 -22.86 -12.79
N ARG A 73 -1.69 -22.83 -14.12
CA ARG A 73 -0.98 -21.88 -14.96
C ARG A 73 -1.51 -20.45 -14.89
N PHE A 74 -2.56 -20.19 -14.12
CA PHE A 74 -3.21 -18.89 -13.98
C PHE A 74 -2.91 -18.26 -12.62
N LEU A 75 -2.87 -16.92 -12.60
CA LEU A 75 -2.45 -16.14 -11.45
C LEU A 75 -3.37 -14.94 -11.27
N ILE A 76 -4.08 -14.88 -10.15
CA ILE A 76 -4.96 -13.76 -9.81
C ILE A 76 -4.31 -12.98 -8.66
N ARG A 77 -3.93 -11.74 -8.93
CA ARG A 77 -3.28 -10.84 -7.96
C ARG A 77 -4.21 -9.69 -7.61
N VAL A 78 -4.70 -9.70 -6.38
CA VAL A 78 -5.61 -8.68 -5.87
C VAL A 78 -4.83 -7.71 -5.00
N CYS A 79 -4.50 -6.55 -5.56
CA CYS A 79 -4.08 -5.39 -4.79
C CYS A 79 -5.34 -4.63 -4.36
N PHE A 80 -5.67 -4.67 -3.07
CA PHE A 80 -6.87 -3.99 -2.55
C PHE A 80 -6.77 -2.45 -2.54
N GLY A 81 -5.60 -1.88 -2.84
CA GLY A 81 -5.40 -0.43 -2.90
C GLY A 81 -5.64 0.23 -1.54
N LEU A 82 -6.71 1.02 -1.44
CA LEU A 82 -7.19 1.63 -0.18
C LEU A 82 -8.48 1.00 0.35
N GLU A 83 -9.27 0.32 -0.50
CA GLU A 83 -10.70 0.05 -0.24
C GLU A 83 -11.20 -1.34 -0.69
N GLY A 84 -10.36 -2.20 -1.25
CA GLY A 84 -10.74 -3.54 -1.69
C GLY A 84 -10.83 -4.57 -0.55
N HIS A 85 -11.66 -5.61 -0.71
CA HIS A 85 -11.84 -6.69 0.27
C HIS A 85 -11.93 -8.06 -0.42
N CYS A 86 -11.62 -9.13 0.31
CA CYS A 86 -12.06 -10.49 -0.02
C CYS A 86 -13.10 -10.95 1.01
N PHE A 87 -14.03 -11.79 0.58
CA PHE A 87 -15.09 -12.37 1.42
C PHE A 87 -14.95 -13.89 1.44
N TRP A 88 -15.27 -14.52 2.57
CA TRP A 88 -15.44 -15.97 2.65
C TRP A 88 -16.86 -16.35 2.23
N ILE A 89 -16.97 -17.42 1.46
CA ILE A 89 -18.20 -17.99 0.91
C ILE A 89 -18.22 -19.51 1.18
N PRO A 90 -19.39 -20.18 1.20
CA PRO A 90 -19.50 -21.60 1.53
C PRO A 90 -18.67 -22.49 0.59
N SER A 91 -18.18 -23.64 1.08
CA SER A 91 -17.29 -24.53 0.32
C SER A 91 -17.82 -24.86 -1.07
N SER A 92 -19.09 -25.26 -1.23
CA SER A 92 -19.66 -25.56 -2.56
C SER A 92 -19.68 -24.40 -3.56
N MET A 93 -19.61 -23.15 -3.09
CA MET A 93 -19.51 -21.94 -3.90
C MET A 93 -18.05 -21.51 -4.11
N TYR A 94 -17.21 -21.75 -3.10
CA TYR A 94 -15.77 -21.60 -3.12
C TYR A 94 -15.15 -22.59 -4.11
N ASP A 95 -15.45 -23.88 -4.03
CA ASP A 95 -14.89 -24.99 -4.83
C ASP A 95 -15.12 -24.83 -6.36
N VAL A 96 -16.13 -24.07 -6.77
CA VAL A 96 -16.37 -23.68 -8.19
C VAL A 96 -15.40 -22.60 -8.68
N ILE A 97 -14.89 -21.76 -7.77
CA ILE A 97 -13.99 -20.62 -8.01
C ILE A 97 -12.54 -20.97 -7.70
N THR A 98 -12.35 -21.75 -6.64
CA THR A 98 -11.08 -22.18 -6.08
C THR A 98 -10.72 -23.60 -6.47
N SER A 99 -11.45 -24.14 -7.45
CA SER A 99 -10.77 -24.99 -8.40
C SER A 99 -9.73 -24.19 -9.24
N SER A 100 -8.53 -23.83 -8.67
CA SER A 100 -7.33 -24.60 -9.08
C SER A 100 -5.84 -24.28 -8.55
N ARG A 101 -4.72 -24.99 -9.03
CA ARG A 101 -3.25 -25.18 -8.54
C ARG A 101 -2.37 -25.78 -9.68
N PRO A 102 -1.01 -25.65 -9.72
CA PRO A 102 -0.12 -24.63 -9.10
C PRO A 102 1.05 -24.11 -9.99
N LEU A 103 1.45 -22.83 -9.87
CA LEU A 103 2.73 -22.34 -10.43
C LEU A 103 3.39 -21.25 -9.56
N TRP A 104 4.69 -21.41 -9.30
CA TRP A 104 5.45 -20.63 -8.30
C TRP A 104 6.25 -19.42 -8.86
N PRO A 105 6.94 -19.49 -10.02
CA PRO A 105 7.85 -18.41 -10.45
C PRO A 105 7.20 -17.10 -10.92
N PHE A 106 5.94 -17.11 -11.36
CA PHE A 106 5.31 -15.96 -12.02
C PHE A 106 4.58 -14.98 -11.07
N GLN A 107 4.68 -15.17 -9.75
CA GLN A 107 3.70 -14.64 -8.78
C GLN A 107 3.76 -13.13 -8.47
N TRP A 108 4.74 -12.37 -8.96
CA TRP A 108 5.05 -11.01 -8.44
C TRP A 108 5.10 -9.95 -9.54
N SER A 109 4.65 -8.72 -9.26
CA SER A 109 4.91 -7.57 -10.14
C SER A 109 6.23 -6.89 -9.80
N ILE A 110 6.93 -6.45 -10.83
CA ILE A 110 8.13 -5.57 -10.81
C ILE A 110 8.01 -4.25 -9.99
N SER A 111 6.84 -3.95 -9.44
CA SER A 111 6.55 -2.79 -8.57
C SER A 111 6.51 -3.09 -7.07
N HIS A 112 6.63 -4.36 -6.66
CA HIS A 112 6.54 -4.78 -5.26
C HIS A 112 7.75 -5.62 -4.86
N GLY A 113 8.29 -5.33 -3.66
CA GLY A 113 9.51 -5.93 -3.14
C GLY A 113 9.31 -7.22 -2.36
N PRO A 114 10.39 -7.80 -1.82
CA PRO A 114 10.32 -8.76 -0.71
C PRO A 114 9.50 -8.24 0.47
N ALA A 115 8.91 -9.14 1.25
CA ALA A 115 8.26 -8.81 2.52
C ALA A 115 9.11 -9.34 3.69
N SER A 116 9.44 -8.51 4.70
CA SER A 116 10.49 -8.84 5.67
C SER A 116 10.20 -10.09 6.52
N TYR A 117 8.93 -10.44 6.71
CA TYR A 117 8.47 -11.60 7.46
C TYR A 117 8.36 -12.90 6.63
N ILE A 118 8.67 -12.84 5.33
CA ILE A 118 8.67 -13.99 4.39
C ILE A 118 10.06 -14.16 3.78
N GLU A 119 10.68 -13.05 3.38
CA GLU A 119 11.91 -12.96 2.60
C GLU A 119 12.90 -11.98 3.29
N PRO A 120 13.33 -12.26 4.54
CA PRO A 120 14.10 -11.32 5.35
C PRO A 120 15.47 -10.97 4.72
N LEU A 121 16.10 -11.92 4.02
CA LEU A 121 17.43 -11.74 3.42
C LEU A 121 17.34 -10.84 2.18
N GLU A 122 16.37 -11.10 1.31
CA GLU A 122 16.07 -10.31 0.12
C GLU A 122 15.62 -8.90 0.53
N PHE A 123 14.82 -8.78 1.59
CA PHE A 123 14.38 -7.50 2.14
C PHE A 123 15.54 -6.66 2.66
N THR A 124 16.44 -7.26 3.46
CA THR A 124 17.65 -6.59 3.95
C THR A 124 18.57 -6.19 2.79
N LYS A 125 18.74 -7.05 1.79
CA LYS A 125 19.49 -6.72 0.57
C LYS A 125 18.85 -5.53 -0.18
N SER A 126 17.53 -5.52 -0.33
CA SER A 126 16.78 -4.44 -0.99
C SER A 126 16.88 -3.11 -0.23
N LEU A 127 16.86 -3.13 1.10
CA LEU A 127 17.12 -1.96 1.96
C LEU A 127 18.55 -1.42 1.76
N ALA A 128 19.56 -2.29 1.75
CA ALA A 128 20.96 -1.90 1.56
C ALA A 128 21.22 -1.34 0.14
N GLU A 129 20.63 -1.92 -0.90
CA GLU A 129 20.66 -1.39 -2.28
C GLU A 129 19.93 -0.05 -2.38
N TRP A 130 18.78 0.09 -1.71
CA TRP A 130 18.05 1.36 -1.64
C TRP A 130 18.87 2.45 -0.94
N ARG A 131 19.49 2.16 0.21
CA ARG A 131 20.39 3.08 0.93
C ARG A 131 21.49 3.61 0.02
N LYS A 132 22.20 2.70 -0.67
CA LYS A 132 23.23 3.03 -1.67
C LYS A 132 22.67 3.93 -2.78
N SER A 133 21.44 3.66 -3.25
CA SER A 133 20.76 4.49 -4.25
C SER A 133 20.47 5.92 -3.74
N ARG A 134 20.00 6.08 -2.49
CA ARG A 134 19.68 7.39 -1.90
C ARG A 134 20.92 8.25 -1.70
N ILE A 135 22.02 7.65 -1.22
CA ILE A 135 23.32 8.33 -1.08
C ILE A 135 23.82 8.80 -2.45
N ARG A 136 23.85 7.90 -3.46
CA ARG A 136 24.36 8.21 -4.81
C ARG A 136 23.55 9.30 -5.51
N LEU A 137 22.22 9.26 -5.41
CA LEU A 137 21.31 10.24 -6.00
C LEU A 137 21.23 11.56 -5.21
N ARG A 138 21.94 11.67 -4.07
CA ARG A 138 21.84 12.78 -3.11
C ARG A 138 20.37 13.09 -2.70
N ASP A 139 19.57 12.04 -2.52
CA ASP A 139 18.12 12.16 -2.40
C ASP A 139 17.70 12.85 -1.08
N ASN A 140 17.21 14.07 -1.19
CA ASN A 140 16.73 14.86 -0.06
C ASN A 140 15.21 14.76 0.17
N ASP A 141 14.52 13.79 -0.46
CA ASP A 141 13.08 13.62 -0.26
C ASP A 141 12.74 13.24 1.19
N PRO A 142 11.63 13.77 1.75
CA PRO A 142 11.18 13.46 3.10
C PRO A 142 11.08 11.96 3.36
N LEU A 143 11.73 11.51 4.44
CA LEU A 143 11.84 10.09 4.81
C LEU A 143 10.50 9.35 4.74
N TRP A 144 9.44 9.94 5.29
CA TRP A 144 8.11 9.33 5.25
C TRP A 144 7.60 9.07 3.81
N LEU A 145 7.81 10.02 2.91
CA LEU A 145 7.37 9.93 1.51
C LEU A 145 8.18 8.86 0.76
N SER A 146 9.49 8.85 0.97
CA SER A 146 10.45 7.92 0.38
C SER A 146 10.24 6.46 0.81
N ILE A 147 9.76 6.23 2.05
CA ILE A 147 9.34 4.90 2.54
C ILE A 147 7.97 4.53 1.96
N LYS A 148 6.93 5.33 2.27
CA LYS A 148 5.51 5.03 1.95
C LYS A 148 5.30 4.75 0.46
N SER A 149 5.97 5.50 -0.41
CA SER A 149 5.76 5.43 -1.86
C SER A 149 6.52 4.27 -2.52
N ASN A 150 7.54 3.73 -1.85
CA ASN A 150 8.45 2.75 -2.43
C ASN A 150 8.12 1.31 -2.02
N GLN A 151 7.03 0.75 -2.57
CA GLN A 151 6.65 -0.64 -2.33
C GLN A 151 7.63 -1.67 -2.93
N LYS A 152 8.60 -1.27 -3.76
CA LYS A 152 9.70 -2.15 -4.24
C LYS A 152 10.70 -2.51 -3.14
N VAL A 153 10.76 -1.72 -2.07
CA VAL A 153 11.69 -1.88 -0.94
C VAL A 153 10.88 -2.08 0.34
N PHE A 154 10.00 -1.13 0.66
CA PHE A 154 9.17 -1.13 1.86
C PHE A 154 7.80 -1.77 1.58
N ASN A 155 7.79 -2.99 1.03
CA ASN A 155 6.53 -3.67 0.72
C ASN A 155 5.69 -3.86 2.00
N GLY A 156 4.42 -3.47 1.95
CA GLY A 156 3.52 -3.46 3.10
C GLY A 156 3.44 -2.12 3.84
N TYR A 157 4.49 -1.29 3.85
CA TYR A 157 4.47 0.00 4.59
C TYR A 157 3.46 0.98 4.00
N GLY A 158 2.41 1.31 4.75
CA GLY A 158 1.41 2.32 4.42
C GLY A 158 1.69 3.67 5.10
N ALA A 159 0.69 4.56 5.08
CA ALA A 159 0.80 5.84 5.78
C ALA A 159 0.86 5.67 7.30
N GLN A 160 0.22 4.64 7.84
CA GLN A 160 0.23 4.30 9.27
C GLN A 160 1.59 3.74 9.67
N GLU A 161 1.97 2.62 9.06
CA GLU A 161 3.19 1.86 9.37
C GLU A 161 4.42 2.75 9.31
N THR A 162 4.51 3.65 8.34
CA THR A 162 5.66 4.56 8.23
C THR A 162 5.73 5.59 9.35
N ASN A 163 4.62 6.24 9.77
CA ASN A 163 4.68 7.23 10.86
C ASN A 163 4.97 6.57 12.22
N ASP A 164 4.34 5.42 12.49
CA ASP A 164 4.52 4.69 13.74
C ASP A 164 5.96 4.15 13.85
N MET A 165 6.48 3.51 12.79
CA MET A 165 7.83 2.94 12.76
C MET A 165 8.95 3.99 12.88
N ILE A 166 8.90 5.09 12.11
CA ILE A 166 9.95 6.11 12.20
C ILE A 166 9.94 6.86 13.54
N THR A 167 8.78 6.94 14.20
CA THR A 167 8.71 7.47 15.57
C THR A 167 9.44 6.55 16.56
N ASN A 168 9.28 5.22 16.45
CA ASN A 168 10.02 4.27 17.30
C ASN A 168 11.54 4.41 17.16
N VAL A 169 12.04 4.74 15.96
CA VAL A 169 13.49 4.97 15.71
C VAL A 169 13.98 6.34 16.21
N GLY A 170 13.06 7.26 16.55
CA GLY A 170 13.41 8.64 16.87
C GLY A 170 13.74 9.50 15.65
N LEU A 171 12.97 9.36 14.57
CA LEU A 171 13.17 10.05 13.29
C LEU A 171 11.98 10.97 12.96
N HIS A 172 12.25 12.23 12.68
CA HIS A 172 11.22 13.17 12.24
C HIS A 172 10.71 12.80 10.82
N PRO A 173 9.39 12.78 10.53
CA PRO A 173 8.85 12.33 9.25
C PRO A 173 9.34 13.10 8.02
N LEU A 174 9.78 14.34 8.23
CA LEU A 174 10.28 15.23 7.19
C LEU A 174 11.81 15.24 7.03
N LEU A 175 12.55 14.47 7.84
CA LEU A 175 14.00 14.33 7.71
C LEU A 175 14.37 13.91 6.27
N PRO A 176 15.29 14.60 5.57
CA PRO A 176 15.75 14.19 4.24
C PRO A 176 16.36 12.79 4.27
N VAL A 177 15.91 11.90 3.38
CA VAL A 177 16.29 10.48 3.43
C VAL A 177 17.81 10.24 3.32
N ARG A 178 18.52 11.10 2.58
CA ARG A 178 20.00 11.11 2.53
C ARG A 178 20.66 11.23 3.91
N LEU A 179 20.12 12.02 4.85
CA LEU A 179 20.73 12.19 6.17
C LEU A 179 20.69 10.88 6.98
N LEU A 180 19.55 10.18 6.96
CA LEU A 180 19.44 8.83 7.53
C LEU A 180 20.41 7.85 6.86
N CYS A 181 20.51 7.87 5.53
CA CYS A 181 21.37 6.92 4.82
C CYS A 181 22.88 7.18 5.04
N LEU A 182 23.29 8.40 5.38
CA LEU A 182 24.68 8.74 5.68
C LEU A 182 25.13 8.35 7.10
N ASP A 183 24.23 8.38 8.09
CA ASP A 183 24.54 7.98 9.47
C ASP A 183 24.51 6.45 9.63
N GLU A 184 25.69 5.84 9.78
CA GLU A 184 25.85 4.39 9.89
C GLU A 184 25.23 3.77 11.16
N THR A 185 25.09 4.55 12.24
CA THR A 185 24.49 4.05 13.49
C THR A 185 22.98 4.10 13.39
N LEU A 186 22.46 5.26 12.98
CA LEU A 186 21.03 5.48 12.81
C LEU A 186 20.44 4.61 11.71
N TRP A 187 21.23 4.32 10.66
CA TRP A 187 20.86 3.34 9.64
C TRP A 187 20.60 1.96 10.25
N LYS A 188 21.48 1.48 11.13
CA LYS A 188 21.32 0.16 11.79
C LYS A 188 20.12 0.12 12.72
N ASP A 189 19.84 1.21 13.43
CA ASP A 189 18.63 1.34 14.25
C ASP A 189 17.35 1.32 13.39
N PHE A 190 17.37 2.04 12.27
CA PHE A 190 16.28 2.05 11.29
C PHE A 190 16.06 0.68 10.63
N GLU A 191 17.11 0.08 10.07
CA GLU A 191 17.06 -1.23 9.40
C GLU A 191 16.51 -2.33 10.33
N ARG A 192 16.96 -2.32 11.59
CA ARG A 192 16.46 -3.21 12.64
C ARG A 192 14.97 -3.00 12.92
N GLU A 193 14.54 -1.76 13.18
CA GLU A 193 13.13 -1.48 13.53
C GLU A 193 12.19 -1.62 12.32
N VAL A 194 12.64 -1.40 11.08
CA VAL A 194 11.85 -1.66 9.87
C VAL A 194 11.46 -3.15 9.75
N VAL A 195 12.35 -4.07 10.15
CA VAL A 195 12.04 -5.52 10.19
C VAL A 195 11.18 -5.85 11.43
N ILE A 196 11.60 -5.40 12.62
CA ILE A 196 10.90 -5.70 13.88
C ILE A 196 9.46 -5.17 13.87
N TYR A 197 9.21 -3.98 13.33
CA TYR A 197 7.87 -3.41 13.26
C TYR A 197 6.91 -4.26 12.40
N GLN A 198 7.38 -4.82 11.27
CA GLN A 198 6.58 -5.77 10.50
C GLN A 198 6.35 -7.07 11.27
N GLN A 199 7.37 -7.62 11.94
CA GLN A 199 7.21 -8.85 12.71
C GLN A 199 6.20 -8.68 13.85
N ARG A 200 6.29 -7.60 14.64
CA ARG A 200 5.31 -7.26 15.69
C ARG A 200 3.87 -7.19 15.14
N ARG A 201 3.68 -6.77 13.89
CA ARG A 201 2.37 -6.68 13.20
C ARG A 201 1.88 -8.04 12.68
N VAL A 202 2.79 -8.97 12.34
CA VAL A 202 2.45 -10.37 12.03
C VAL A 202 2.07 -11.11 13.31
N ASP A 203 2.88 -10.97 14.37
CA ASP A 203 2.64 -11.57 15.68
C ASP A 203 1.27 -11.18 16.23
N LEU A 204 0.91 -9.90 16.15
CA LEU A 204 -0.43 -9.36 16.47
C LEU A 204 -1.56 -10.20 15.87
N VAL A 205 -1.49 -10.47 14.57
CA VAL A 205 -2.54 -11.18 13.82
C VAL A 205 -2.55 -12.68 14.13
N LEU A 206 -1.39 -13.29 14.30
CA LEU A 206 -1.25 -14.74 14.48
C LEU A 206 -1.40 -15.21 15.93
N LYS A 207 -1.09 -14.36 16.92
CA LYS A 207 -0.98 -14.73 18.34
C LYS A 207 -2.28 -15.32 18.89
N LYS A 208 -2.16 -16.58 19.34
CA LYS A 208 -3.23 -17.38 19.93
C LYS A 208 -3.78 -16.65 21.17
N GLY A 209 -5.10 -16.46 21.23
CA GLY A 209 -5.79 -15.71 22.30
C GLY A 209 -6.03 -14.23 22.00
N SER A 210 -5.23 -13.58 21.15
CA SER A 210 -5.42 -12.17 20.74
C SER A 210 -5.76 -12.00 19.25
N ARG A 211 -6.21 -13.07 18.58
CA ARG A 211 -6.60 -13.04 17.17
C ARG A 211 -7.67 -11.98 16.93
N LEU A 212 -7.33 -10.96 16.13
CA LEU A 212 -8.30 -10.10 15.47
C LEU A 212 -9.32 -10.99 14.76
N SER A 213 -10.61 -10.83 15.07
CA SER A 213 -11.68 -11.66 14.53
C SER A 213 -11.79 -11.45 13.01
N SER A 214 -11.20 -12.35 12.25
CA SER A 214 -11.02 -12.23 10.79
C SER A 214 -12.29 -12.55 9.99
N THR A 215 -13.28 -13.15 10.64
CA THR A 215 -14.60 -13.44 10.07
C THR A 215 -15.67 -12.75 10.91
N SER A 216 -16.62 -12.08 10.27
CA SER A 216 -17.67 -11.33 10.97
C SER A 216 -18.75 -12.21 11.62
N GLY A 217 -18.58 -13.54 11.62
CA GLY A 217 -19.63 -14.51 11.97
C GLY A 217 -20.80 -14.45 11.00
N ALA A 218 -22.00 -14.76 11.49
CA ALA A 218 -23.24 -14.74 10.68
C ALA A 218 -23.65 -13.35 10.14
N ARG A 219 -22.96 -12.27 10.53
CA ARG A 219 -23.20 -10.90 10.06
C ARG A 219 -21.98 -10.39 9.26
N PRO A 220 -21.79 -10.78 7.98
CA PRO A 220 -20.59 -10.47 7.19
C PRO A 220 -20.19 -8.98 7.22
N PHE A 221 -21.16 -8.06 7.24
CA PHE A 221 -20.94 -6.61 7.20
C PHE A 221 -20.89 -5.91 8.58
N GLU A 222 -20.88 -6.66 9.70
CA GLU A 222 -20.82 -6.07 11.05
C GLU A 222 -19.42 -5.52 11.39
N PHE A 223 -19.33 -4.21 11.62
CA PHE A 223 -18.12 -3.58 12.14
C PHE A 223 -17.73 -4.12 13.53
N LYS A 224 -16.68 -4.93 13.60
CA LYS A 224 -16.20 -5.55 14.85
C LYS A 224 -15.45 -4.54 15.72
N ARG A 225 -16.20 -3.73 16.49
CA ARG A 225 -15.67 -2.72 17.42
C ARG A 225 -14.53 -3.23 18.31
N ASN A 226 -14.63 -4.45 18.84
CA ASN A 226 -13.59 -5.03 19.69
C ASN A 226 -12.28 -5.30 18.92
N ALA A 227 -12.36 -5.77 17.68
CA ALA A 227 -11.20 -6.03 16.85
C ALA A 227 -10.59 -4.72 16.31
N HIS A 228 -11.40 -3.69 16.01
CA HIS A 228 -10.89 -2.34 15.76
C HIS A 228 -10.20 -1.75 17.00
N LYS A 229 -10.80 -1.86 18.20
CA LYS A 229 -10.18 -1.42 19.47
C LYS A 229 -8.85 -2.12 19.74
N GLN A 230 -8.75 -3.42 19.44
CA GLN A 230 -7.51 -4.19 19.50
C GLN A 230 -6.50 -3.74 18.44
N PHE A 231 -6.91 -3.48 17.19
CA PHE A 231 -6.01 -2.96 16.16
C PHE A 231 -5.45 -1.57 16.54
N MET A 232 -6.30 -0.68 17.08
CA MET A 232 -5.92 0.68 17.45
C MET A 232 -4.94 0.77 18.62
N SER A 233 -4.75 -0.27 19.44
CA SER A 233 -3.67 -0.28 20.44
C SER A 233 -2.27 -0.46 19.83
N TYR A 234 -2.17 -0.75 18.53
CA TYR A 234 -0.91 -0.85 17.77
C TYR A 234 -0.72 0.31 16.78
N VAL A 235 -1.63 1.27 16.75
CA VAL A 235 -1.46 2.53 16.02
C VAL A 235 -0.93 3.56 17.02
N THR A 236 0.38 3.79 17.03
CA THR A 236 1.04 4.58 18.08
C THR A 236 0.90 6.07 17.84
N VAL A 237 1.00 6.54 16.59
CA VAL A 237 1.06 7.97 16.24
C VAL A 237 0.07 8.34 15.13
N TYR A 238 -0.11 7.48 14.13
CA TYR A 238 -0.89 7.86 12.96
C TYR A 238 -2.36 8.18 13.27
N ARG A 239 -2.76 9.45 13.05
CA ARG A 239 -4.08 10.00 13.44
C ARG A 239 -4.45 9.79 14.91
N ARG A 240 -3.48 9.63 15.80
CA ARG A 240 -3.70 9.64 17.26
C ARG A 240 -3.70 11.07 17.76
N GLU A 241 -4.42 11.35 18.85
CA GLU A 241 -4.41 12.66 19.53
C GLU A 241 -3.19 12.75 20.47
N THR A 242 -2.97 11.69 21.25
CA THR A 242 -1.80 11.54 22.12
C THR A 242 -0.97 10.29 21.79
N PHE A 243 0.35 10.44 21.93
CA PHE A 243 1.33 9.36 21.90
C PHE A 243 1.77 9.04 23.34
N LYS A 244 1.93 7.75 23.67
CA LYS A 244 2.39 7.30 24.99
C LYS A 244 3.89 7.07 24.96
N ALA A 245 4.64 7.98 25.57
CA ALA A 245 6.09 7.93 25.67
C ALA A 245 6.55 7.24 26.95
N SER A 246 7.41 6.24 26.82
CA SER A 246 8.19 5.66 27.93
C SER A 246 9.34 6.58 28.33
N GLN A 247 9.98 6.32 29.48
CA GLN A 247 11.21 7.05 29.88
C GLN A 247 12.30 6.93 28.81
N GLU A 248 12.56 5.71 28.30
CA GLU A 248 13.52 5.45 27.22
C GLU A 248 13.27 6.31 25.97
N PHE A 249 12.00 6.52 25.61
CA PHE A 249 11.64 7.41 24.50
C PHE A 249 11.91 8.88 24.83
N LEU A 250 11.61 9.34 26.05
CA LEU A 250 11.90 10.70 26.49
C LEU A 250 13.41 10.95 26.50
N ASP A 251 14.21 10.04 27.07
CA ASP A 251 15.67 10.12 27.14
C ASP A 251 16.25 10.23 25.72
N MET A 252 15.83 9.34 24.82
CA MET A 252 16.22 9.35 23.41
C MET A 252 15.81 10.66 22.70
N ALA A 253 14.57 11.12 22.86
CA ALA A 253 14.07 12.30 22.17
C ALA A 253 14.69 13.60 22.71
N ASN A 254 14.94 13.69 24.01
CA ASN A 254 15.57 14.82 24.66
C ASN A 254 17.07 14.88 24.35
N ALA A 255 17.79 13.75 24.39
CA ALA A 255 19.21 13.69 24.00
C ALA A 255 19.44 14.03 22.51
N ARG A 256 18.44 13.80 21.65
CA ARG A 256 18.46 14.23 20.23
C ARG A 256 17.88 15.63 20.00
N GLY A 257 17.40 16.32 21.04
CA GLY A 257 16.75 17.64 20.94
C GLY A 257 15.35 17.64 20.30
N LEU A 258 14.81 16.48 19.91
CA LEU A 258 13.52 16.34 19.21
C LEU A 258 12.31 16.77 20.06
N GLY A 259 12.48 16.76 21.40
CA GLY A 259 11.52 17.26 22.38
C GLY A 259 11.56 18.77 22.65
N ASN A 260 12.43 19.53 21.97
CA ASN A 260 12.60 20.97 22.20
C ASN A 260 11.99 21.81 21.04
N PRO A 261 10.96 22.65 21.27
CA PRO A 261 10.32 23.46 20.22
C PRO A 261 11.22 24.57 19.66
N ALA A 262 12.27 24.98 20.40
CA ALA A 262 13.25 25.96 19.96
C ALA A 262 14.45 25.33 19.22
N ALA A 263 14.51 24.00 19.12
CA ALA A 263 15.57 23.30 18.39
C ALA A 263 15.19 23.04 16.94
N THR A 264 16.12 23.26 16.02
CA THR A 264 16.00 22.95 14.59
C THR A 264 16.82 21.70 14.27
N ILE A 265 16.25 20.76 13.52
CA ILE A 265 16.89 19.50 13.13
C ILE A 265 18.04 19.78 12.14
N THR A 266 19.26 19.77 12.64
CA THR A 266 20.50 20.06 11.91
C THR A 266 21.17 18.81 11.32
N GLY A 267 20.92 17.65 11.92
CA GLY A 267 21.53 16.38 11.50
C GLY A 267 20.57 15.20 11.65
N ALA A 268 21.02 14.02 11.26
CA ALA A 268 20.22 12.80 11.31
C ALA A 268 19.80 12.42 12.76
N ARG A 269 20.63 12.76 13.75
CA ARG A 269 20.45 12.43 15.18
C ARG A 269 20.34 13.66 16.10
N SER A 270 20.32 14.87 15.55
CA SER A 270 20.47 16.10 16.34
C SER A 270 19.54 17.22 15.87
N ALA A 271 18.79 17.77 16.81
CA ALA A 271 18.21 19.09 16.74
C ALA A 271 18.92 20.01 17.75
N THR A 272 19.26 21.21 17.32
CA THR A 272 20.03 22.20 18.09
C THR A 272 19.31 23.53 18.06
N VAL A 273 19.35 24.30 19.16
CA VAL A 273 18.73 25.64 19.20
C VAL A 273 19.47 26.55 18.22
N ILE A 274 18.76 27.08 17.24
CA ILE A 274 19.25 28.05 16.26
C ILE A 274 18.29 29.26 16.30
N PRO A 275 18.78 30.50 16.39
CA PRO A 275 17.95 31.69 16.28
C PRO A 275 17.22 31.73 14.93
N GLY A 276 15.89 31.76 14.94
CA GLY A 276 15.08 31.77 13.73
C GLY A 276 13.58 31.91 14.00
N THR A 277 12.82 32.27 12.97
CA THR A 277 11.37 32.41 13.04
C THR A 277 10.71 31.04 13.23
N PRO A 278 9.88 30.84 14.28
CA PRO A 278 9.32 29.52 14.56
C PRO A 278 8.28 29.07 13.53
N LEU A 279 8.42 27.84 13.04
CA LEU A 279 7.45 27.20 12.12
C LEU A 279 6.05 27.02 12.72
N TYR A 280 5.93 27.00 14.06
CA TYR A 280 4.69 26.73 14.78
C TYR A 280 3.95 28.03 15.14
N LYS A 281 2.77 28.26 14.54
CA LYS A 281 1.89 29.42 14.85
C LYS A 281 1.51 29.52 16.33
N LYS A 282 1.42 28.38 17.02
CA LYS A 282 1.31 28.26 18.47
C LYS A 282 2.43 27.32 18.92
N GLN A 283 3.32 27.80 19.77
CA GLN A 283 4.44 26.99 20.26
C GLN A 283 3.93 25.69 20.90
N PRO A 284 4.40 24.51 20.46
CA PRO A 284 4.08 23.25 21.11
C PRO A 284 4.85 23.14 22.44
N LYS A 285 4.35 22.34 23.36
CA LYS A 285 5.02 22.11 24.64
C LYS A 285 6.33 21.36 24.44
N ALA A 286 7.38 21.75 25.15
CA ALA A 286 8.57 20.93 25.28
C ALA A 286 8.23 19.59 25.96
N PHE A 287 8.97 18.55 25.62
CA PHE A 287 8.82 17.25 26.26
C PHE A 287 9.24 17.32 27.74
N PRO A 288 8.58 16.55 28.63
CA PRO A 288 9.07 16.37 29.99
C PRO A 288 10.41 15.63 29.97
N THR A 289 11.25 15.89 30.98
CA THR A 289 12.52 15.16 31.18
C THR A 289 12.31 13.77 31.76
N SER A 290 11.17 13.51 32.42
CA SER A 290 10.86 12.20 32.99
C SER A 290 9.37 11.87 33.07
N VAL A 291 9.09 10.57 33.16
CA VAL A 291 7.78 10.03 33.54
C VAL A 291 7.62 10.10 35.06
N ALA A 292 6.42 10.45 35.54
CA ALA A 292 6.12 10.49 36.97
C ALA A 292 6.30 9.11 37.64
N LYS A 293 6.80 9.07 38.89
CA LYS A 293 7.22 7.85 39.61
C LYS A 293 6.17 6.72 39.69
N CYS A 294 4.89 7.02 39.56
CA CYS A 294 3.77 6.06 39.59
C CYS A 294 3.22 5.69 38.20
N CYS A 295 3.81 6.22 37.13
CA CYS A 295 3.37 6.02 35.75
C CYS A 295 4.43 5.25 34.93
N THR A 296 4.00 4.44 33.98
CA THR A 296 4.89 3.76 33.02
C THR A 296 5.15 4.57 31.76
N ASN A 297 4.29 5.56 31.47
CA ASN A 297 4.34 6.40 30.30
C ASN A 297 3.81 7.81 30.64
N VAL A 298 4.21 8.81 29.85
CA VAL A 298 3.55 10.12 29.77
C VAL A 298 2.80 10.24 28.43
N GLU A 299 1.77 11.08 28.37
CA GLU A 299 1.07 11.39 27.11
C GLU A 299 1.64 12.68 26.50
N LEU A 300 2.03 12.60 25.22
CA LEU A 300 2.54 13.71 24.42
C LEU A 300 1.54 14.06 23.31
N ASP A 301 1.32 15.35 23.06
CA ASP A 301 0.48 15.84 21.96
C ASP A 301 1.03 15.36 20.60
N VAL A 302 0.18 14.82 19.72
CA VAL A 302 0.56 14.47 18.35
C VAL A 302 0.19 15.59 17.39
N TYR A 303 1.15 15.97 16.54
CA TYR A 303 1.00 17.00 15.54
C TYR A 303 0.81 16.40 14.16
N VAL A 304 -0.16 16.92 13.41
CA VAL A 304 -0.29 16.70 11.97
C VAL A 304 0.42 17.84 11.22
N ILE A 305 1.36 17.48 10.36
CA ILE A 305 2.03 18.42 9.45
C ILE A 305 1.47 18.22 8.04
N LYS A 306 0.93 19.29 7.46
CA LYS A 306 0.51 19.32 6.06
C LYS A 306 1.64 19.94 5.22
N PHE A 307 2.20 19.16 4.30
CA PHE A 307 3.36 19.56 3.49
C PHE A 307 3.25 19.06 2.05
N LYS A 308 4.06 19.62 1.16
CA LYS A 308 4.34 19.09 -0.19
C LYS A 308 5.85 19.12 -0.45
N LYS A 309 6.31 18.39 -1.46
CA LYS A 309 7.67 18.52 -2.00
C LYS A 309 7.73 19.77 -2.91
N VAL A 310 8.86 20.47 -2.94
CA VAL A 310 9.07 21.57 -3.88
C VAL A 310 8.92 21.05 -5.33
N GLY A 311 8.25 21.83 -6.18
CA GLY A 311 7.91 21.43 -7.55
C GLY A 311 6.73 20.45 -7.71
N THR A 312 6.11 19.95 -6.64
CA THR A 312 4.92 19.08 -6.75
C THR A 312 3.62 19.80 -6.39
N ARG A 313 2.49 19.32 -6.96
CA ARG A 313 1.13 19.82 -6.66
C ARG A 313 0.44 19.07 -5.51
N SER A 314 0.97 17.91 -5.12
CA SER A 314 0.33 16.99 -4.18
C SER A 314 0.66 17.31 -2.72
N TRP A 315 -0.37 17.66 -1.94
CA TRP A 315 -0.26 17.80 -0.49
C TRP A 315 -0.31 16.44 0.23
N HIS A 316 0.44 16.33 1.31
CA HIS A 316 0.57 15.16 2.16
C HIS A 316 0.33 15.52 3.63
N LYS A 317 -0.06 14.53 4.44
CA LYS A 317 -0.22 14.66 5.90
C LYS A 317 0.60 13.59 6.61
N VAL A 318 1.53 14.02 7.47
CA VAL A 318 2.31 13.18 8.39
C VAL A 318 1.94 13.47 9.83
N TYR A 319 2.22 12.53 10.72
CA TYR A 319 1.82 12.58 12.13
C TYR A 319 3.05 12.28 12.98
N THR A 320 3.34 13.12 13.96
CA THR A 320 4.53 12.98 14.81
C THR A 320 4.30 13.59 16.20
N PRO A 321 4.86 13.01 17.27
CA PRO A 321 4.91 13.67 18.57
C PRO A 321 6.05 14.69 18.66
N PHE A 322 7.06 14.62 17.79
CA PHE A 322 8.26 15.47 17.87
C PHE A 322 7.92 16.94 17.61
N VAL A 323 8.53 17.82 18.39
CA VAL A 323 8.22 19.27 18.40
C VAL A 323 9.36 20.14 17.87
N ALA A 324 10.56 19.58 17.69
CA ALA A 324 11.66 20.25 17.01
C ALA A 324 11.28 20.67 15.57
N GLN A 325 11.91 21.73 15.11
CA GLN A 325 11.63 22.38 13.84
C GLN A 325 12.39 21.71 12.69
N CYS A 326 11.79 21.66 11.51
CA CYS A 326 12.48 21.28 10.28
C CYS A 326 13.47 22.38 9.89
N ASN A 327 14.62 22.04 9.30
CA ASN A 327 15.42 23.05 8.63
C ASN A 327 14.67 23.56 7.38
N LEU A 328 14.73 24.87 7.14
CA LEU A 328 14.11 25.57 6.01
C LEU A 328 14.78 25.20 4.67
N ASP A 329 16.04 24.76 4.69
CA ASP A 329 16.79 24.33 3.50
C ASP A 329 16.29 23.01 2.88
N TRP A 330 15.34 22.32 3.52
CA TRP A 330 14.79 21.07 3.02
C TRP A 330 13.83 21.31 1.85
N PRO A 331 13.78 20.44 0.81
CA PRO A 331 13.01 20.67 -0.42
C PRO A 331 11.49 20.42 -0.24
N ILE A 332 10.89 21.07 0.75
CA ILE A 332 9.49 20.96 1.15
C ILE A 332 8.85 22.33 1.34
N VAL A 333 7.53 22.38 1.18
CA VAL A 333 6.71 23.52 1.62
C VAL A 333 5.75 23.01 2.69
N ILE A 334 5.79 23.61 3.88
CA ILE A 334 4.86 23.32 4.98
C ILE A 334 3.73 24.36 4.93
N GLU A 335 2.48 23.90 4.91
CA GLU A 335 1.29 24.76 4.92
C GLU A 335 0.76 25.00 6.34
N SER A 336 0.78 23.95 7.16
CA SER A 336 0.24 23.99 8.52
C SER A 336 0.85 22.91 9.40
N ILE A 337 1.13 23.26 10.65
CA ILE A 337 1.35 22.30 11.75
C ILE A 337 0.28 22.57 12.81
N SER A 338 -0.37 21.52 13.31
CA SER A 338 -1.46 21.60 14.29
C SER A 338 -1.59 20.30 15.07
N CYS A 339 -2.05 20.36 16.33
CA CYS A 339 -2.44 19.16 17.09
C CYS A 339 -3.51 18.36 16.35
N VAL A 340 -3.53 17.03 16.52
CA VAL A 340 -4.57 16.16 15.97
C VAL A 340 -5.84 16.27 16.81
N GLY A 341 -6.80 17.10 16.37
CA GLY A 341 -8.04 17.37 17.12
C GLY A 341 -9.11 16.27 17.13
N ILE A 342 -8.85 15.09 16.55
CA ILE A 342 -9.72 13.91 16.61
C ILE A 342 -8.85 12.64 16.60
N ASP A 343 -8.81 11.87 17.68
CA ASP A 343 -8.14 10.57 17.70
C ASP A 343 -8.90 9.53 16.86
N ALA A 344 -8.20 8.84 15.95
CA ALA A 344 -8.74 7.78 15.11
C ALA A 344 -9.40 6.61 15.86
N LYS A 345 -9.10 6.41 17.14
CA LYS A 345 -9.76 5.46 18.05
C LYS A 345 -11.21 5.83 18.35
N SER A 346 -11.58 7.11 18.20
CA SER A 346 -12.96 7.59 18.24
C SER A 346 -13.67 7.40 16.90
N GLU A 347 -12.92 7.44 15.79
CA GLU A 347 -13.41 7.40 14.41
C GLU A 347 -13.76 5.98 13.91
N HIS A 348 -14.72 5.38 14.60
CA HIS A 348 -15.51 4.28 14.06
C HIS A 348 -16.05 4.66 12.68
N ASN A 349 -16.02 3.73 11.72
CA ASN A 349 -16.69 3.87 10.42
C ASN A 349 -16.23 5.04 9.50
N LYS A 350 -15.17 5.78 9.85
CA LYS A 350 -14.63 6.91 9.06
C LYS A 350 -13.14 6.82 8.72
N THR A 351 -12.40 5.95 9.40
CA THR A 351 -10.97 5.73 9.12
C THR A 351 -10.76 4.80 7.93
N THR A 352 -9.54 4.80 7.41
CA THR A 352 -8.94 3.72 6.59
C THR A 352 -7.86 2.97 7.39
N LEU A 353 -8.06 2.88 8.72
CA LEU A 353 -7.15 2.24 9.66
C LEU A 353 -7.55 0.81 10.03
N GLY A 354 -6.91 -0.15 9.36
CA GLY A 354 -6.96 -1.57 9.66
C GLY A 354 -8.06 -2.35 8.93
N PRO A 355 -8.13 -3.67 9.15
CA PRO A 355 -8.95 -4.58 8.32
C PRO A 355 -10.47 -4.48 8.55
N TYR A 356 -10.94 -3.46 9.29
CA TYR A 356 -12.35 -3.23 9.60
C TYR A 356 -12.87 -1.85 9.13
N SER A 357 -11.97 -0.98 8.66
CA SER A 357 -12.22 0.45 8.49
C SER A 357 -12.57 0.78 7.03
N PHE A 358 -13.75 0.35 6.58
CA PHE A 358 -14.13 0.48 5.18
C PHE A 358 -15.52 1.08 4.99
N GLN A 359 -15.58 2.15 4.22
CA GLN A 359 -16.81 2.85 3.85
C GLN A 359 -17.83 1.93 3.17
N VAL A 360 -17.39 0.83 2.52
CA VAL A 360 -18.25 -0.22 1.97
C VAL A 360 -19.06 -0.93 3.06
N PHE A 361 -18.41 -1.43 4.13
CA PHE A 361 -19.13 -2.06 5.26
C PHE A 361 -20.09 -1.09 5.93
N VAL A 362 -19.69 0.17 6.06
CA VAL A 362 -20.51 1.24 6.65
C VAL A 362 -21.72 1.55 5.79
N SER A 363 -21.54 1.63 4.47
CA SER A 363 -22.62 1.89 3.51
C SER A 363 -23.58 0.69 3.41
N ALA A 364 -23.05 -0.54 3.45
CA ALA A 364 -23.84 -1.76 3.50
C ALA A 364 -24.68 -1.84 4.78
N LEU A 365 -24.08 -1.62 5.96
CA LEU A 365 -24.78 -1.64 7.25
C LEU A 365 -25.77 -0.49 7.39
N TRP A 366 -25.44 0.71 6.87
CA TRP A 366 -26.37 1.84 6.84
C TRP A 366 -27.56 1.56 5.91
N THR A 367 -27.32 0.90 4.78
CA THR A 367 -28.37 0.41 3.88
C THR A 367 -29.26 -0.59 4.60
N ASP A 368 -28.70 -1.65 5.18
CA ASP A 368 -29.41 -2.70 5.94
C ASP A 368 -30.31 -2.10 7.04
N VAL A 369 -29.79 -1.14 7.82
CA VAL A 369 -30.52 -0.51 8.93
C VAL A 369 -31.57 0.53 8.49
N LYS A 370 -31.37 1.24 7.37
CA LYS A 370 -32.28 2.30 6.90
C LYS A 370 -33.30 1.82 5.86
N VAL A 371 -32.95 0.82 5.07
CA VAL A 371 -33.68 0.41 3.86
C VAL A 371 -34.56 -0.80 4.19
N LYS A 372 -35.61 -0.54 5.00
CA LYS A 372 -36.55 -1.53 5.57
C LYS A 372 -37.29 -2.43 4.55
N LYS A 373 -37.23 -2.11 3.26
CA LYS A 373 -37.54 -3.01 2.15
C LYS A 373 -36.30 -3.04 1.27
N ILE A 374 -35.83 -4.23 0.88
CA ILE A 374 -34.77 -4.42 -0.12
C ILE A 374 -34.96 -3.39 -1.24
N PRO A 375 -33.94 -2.59 -1.61
CA PRO A 375 -34.12 -1.55 -2.59
C PRO A 375 -34.36 -2.21 -3.95
N THR A 376 -35.63 -2.34 -4.33
CA THR A 376 -36.06 -2.59 -5.72
C THR A 376 -35.36 -1.55 -6.56
N GLY A 377 -34.36 -1.99 -7.34
CA GLY A 377 -33.30 -1.12 -7.83
C GLY A 377 -33.88 0.13 -8.46
N ARG A 378 -33.51 1.31 -7.93
CA ARG A 378 -33.99 2.59 -8.48
C ARG A 378 -33.74 2.56 -9.99
N ARG A 379 -34.81 2.76 -10.78
CA ARG A 379 -34.63 3.20 -12.17
C ARG A 379 -33.69 4.41 -12.14
N ALA A 380 -32.84 4.53 -13.15
CA ALA A 380 -32.02 5.72 -13.29
C ALA A 380 -32.93 6.95 -13.23
N THR A 381 -32.55 7.96 -12.46
CA THR A 381 -33.22 9.26 -12.51
C THR A 381 -32.94 9.85 -13.88
N GLU A 382 -33.92 9.79 -14.76
CA GLU A 382 -33.97 10.58 -15.98
C GLU A 382 -33.91 12.06 -15.56
N TYR A 383 -32.88 12.76 -16.02
CA TYR A 383 -32.88 14.21 -16.01
C TYR A 383 -33.75 14.69 -17.17
N SER A 384 -34.39 15.86 -17.03
CA SER A 384 -35.30 16.47 -18.00
C SER A 384 -34.70 16.70 -19.39
N ASP A 385 -33.37 16.65 -19.51
CA ASP A 385 -32.61 17.26 -20.60
C ASP A 385 -32.18 16.23 -21.67
N GLY A 386 -32.80 15.04 -21.67
CA GLY A 386 -32.74 14.04 -22.75
C GLY A 386 -31.44 13.27 -22.95
N GLN A 387 -30.30 13.71 -22.39
CA GLN A 387 -28.99 13.09 -22.63
C GLN A 387 -28.47 12.28 -21.43
N SER A 388 -28.93 11.03 -21.30
CA SER A 388 -28.29 10.07 -20.39
C SER A 388 -27.01 9.47 -20.99
N VAL A 389 -25.86 9.67 -20.35
CA VAL A 389 -24.63 8.94 -20.71
C VAL A 389 -24.85 7.43 -20.45
N ARG A 390 -24.75 6.62 -21.51
CA ARG A 390 -25.18 5.22 -21.57
C ARG A 390 -24.72 4.36 -20.39
N LYS A 391 -25.64 3.63 -19.76
CA LYS A 391 -25.33 2.46 -18.90
C LYS A 391 -26.24 1.28 -19.21
N ARG A 392 -25.69 0.33 -19.98
CA ARG A 392 -26.15 -1.04 -20.32
C ARG A 392 -27.56 -1.16 -20.94
N PRO A 393 -27.72 -1.88 -22.07
CA PRO A 393 -29.05 -2.21 -22.58
C PRO A 393 -29.84 -3.05 -21.56
N LEU A 394 -31.15 -2.91 -21.59
CA LEU A 394 -32.09 -3.66 -20.74
C LEU A 394 -32.08 -5.15 -21.10
N ALA A 395 -32.43 -6.01 -20.15
CA ALA A 395 -32.46 -7.46 -20.36
C ALA A 395 -33.36 -7.87 -21.55
N ASP A 396 -34.46 -7.14 -21.78
CA ASP A 396 -35.38 -7.38 -22.89
C ASP A 396 -34.93 -6.77 -24.22
N GLU A 397 -33.94 -5.87 -24.22
CA GLU A 397 -33.23 -5.44 -25.44
C GLU A 397 -32.20 -6.49 -25.85
N ILE A 398 -31.43 -7.01 -24.88
CA ILE A 398 -30.47 -8.11 -25.09
C ILE A 398 -31.18 -9.35 -25.68
N ARG A 399 -32.40 -9.65 -25.21
CA ARG A 399 -33.27 -10.71 -25.76
C ARG A 399 -33.74 -10.42 -27.20
N LYS A 400 -33.99 -9.16 -27.57
CA LYS A 400 -34.36 -8.75 -28.94
C LYS A 400 -33.16 -8.78 -29.91
N THR A 401 -31.94 -8.69 -29.40
CA THR A 401 -30.69 -8.78 -30.18
C THR A 401 -30.09 -10.19 -30.24
N GLY A 402 -30.89 -11.24 -30.00
CA GLY A 402 -30.48 -12.62 -30.24
C GLY A 402 -29.97 -12.85 -31.68
N PRO A 403 -29.06 -13.82 -31.91
CA PRO A 403 -28.31 -13.92 -33.16
C PRO A 403 -29.22 -14.15 -34.37
N ARG A 404 -29.28 -13.16 -35.27
CA ARG A 404 -29.97 -13.28 -36.55
C ARG A 404 -29.20 -14.26 -37.44
N VAL A 405 -29.88 -15.33 -37.86
CA VAL A 405 -29.39 -16.28 -38.87
C VAL A 405 -28.97 -15.51 -40.14
N PRO A 406 -27.80 -15.81 -40.74
CA PRO A 406 -27.24 -14.99 -41.81
C PRO A 406 -28.05 -15.12 -43.10
N ASN A 407 -28.76 -14.05 -43.47
CA ASN A 407 -29.40 -13.95 -44.78
C ASN A 407 -28.36 -13.85 -45.90
N LYS A 408 -28.54 -14.67 -46.94
CA LYS A 408 -27.63 -14.76 -48.09
C LYS A 408 -27.80 -13.58 -49.03
N ARG A 409 -26.70 -13.28 -49.77
CA ARG A 409 -26.58 -12.30 -50.88
C ARG A 409 -26.50 -10.83 -50.42
N ARG A 410 -25.86 -9.93 -51.17
CA ARG A 410 -25.40 -10.01 -52.58
C ARG A 410 -23.97 -9.45 -52.72
N ARG A 411 -23.17 -10.01 -53.63
CA ARG A 411 -21.89 -9.39 -54.04
C ARG A 411 -22.19 -8.08 -54.78
N HIS A 412 -21.39 -7.04 -54.55
CA HIS A 412 -21.13 -5.98 -55.51
C HIS A 412 -19.62 -5.88 -55.71
N HIS A 413 -19.19 -5.75 -56.96
CA HIS A 413 -17.82 -5.35 -57.28
C HIS A 413 -17.68 -3.84 -57.06
N PHE A 414 -16.53 -3.43 -56.55
CA PHE A 414 -15.87 -2.20 -56.98
C PHE A 414 -14.39 -2.52 -57.25
N LEU A 415 -13.79 -1.78 -58.18
CA LEU A 415 -12.42 -1.99 -58.66
C LEU A 415 -11.45 -0.97 -58.04
N CYS A 416 -10.17 -1.18 -58.34
CA CYS A 416 -8.98 -0.41 -57.92
C CYS A 416 -9.15 1.12 -58.09
N ASN A 417 -8.41 1.96 -57.35
CA ASN A 417 -6.99 2.19 -57.60
C ASN A 417 -6.17 2.71 -56.41
N ASP A 418 -4.96 2.15 -56.29
CA ASP A 418 -3.63 2.79 -56.23
C ASP A 418 -3.33 4.00 -55.32
N ASN A 419 -2.29 3.78 -54.50
CA ASN A 419 -1.12 4.64 -54.26
C ASN A 419 -1.31 6.12 -53.85
N ILE A 420 -0.82 6.44 -52.64
CA ILE A 420 0.12 7.55 -52.41
C ILE A 420 1.05 7.17 -51.24
N LEU A 421 2.36 7.34 -51.45
CA LEU A 421 3.38 7.48 -50.41
C LEU A 421 3.69 8.97 -50.28
N VAL A 422 4.09 9.45 -49.09
CA VAL A 422 5.19 10.42 -48.90
C VAL A 422 5.42 10.68 -47.39
N GLU A 423 6.64 10.31 -46.97
CA GLU A 423 7.60 10.95 -46.04
C GLU A 423 7.22 11.46 -44.63
N ASP A 424 8.22 11.33 -43.75
CA ASP A 424 8.32 11.94 -42.43
C ASP A 424 8.40 13.47 -42.49
N ILE A 425 7.91 14.14 -41.44
CA ILE A 425 8.37 15.49 -41.08
C ILE A 425 8.84 15.49 -39.63
N TYR A 426 10.15 15.54 -39.45
CA TYR A 426 10.78 16.08 -38.24
C TYR A 426 10.62 17.60 -38.26
N LEU A 427 10.08 18.20 -37.19
CA LEU A 427 10.37 19.58 -36.82
C LEU A 427 10.54 19.70 -35.30
N ASP A 428 11.26 20.75 -34.91
CA ASP A 428 12.00 20.83 -33.66
C ASP A 428 11.78 22.20 -32.97
N ASN A 429 12.02 22.23 -31.65
CA ASN A 429 12.24 23.39 -30.77
C ASN A 429 11.41 24.70 -30.96
N SER A 430 10.52 24.97 -30.01
CA SER A 430 10.29 26.31 -29.38
C SER A 430 9.61 26.08 -28.01
N SER A 431 9.87 26.73 -26.88
CA SER A 431 10.51 28.02 -26.49
C SER A 431 9.57 29.23 -26.35
N ASP A 432 8.68 29.15 -25.34
CA ASP A 432 8.01 30.25 -24.61
C ASP A 432 7.88 29.69 -23.16
N ASP A 433 8.26 30.27 -22.03
CA ASP A 433 8.64 31.62 -21.55
C ASP A 433 7.52 32.64 -21.27
N ASP A 434 7.67 33.31 -20.11
CA ASP A 434 6.86 34.37 -19.45
C ASP A 434 5.34 34.19 -19.19
N GLY A 435 4.86 34.73 -18.05
CA GLY A 435 3.42 34.66 -17.71
C GLY A 435 2.87 35.08 -16.33
N ASN A 436 3.66 35.70 -15.42
CA ASN A 436 3.33 36.08 -14.02
C ASN A 436 3.19 34.94 -12.98
#